data_AF-B5I3N8-F1
#
_entry.id   AF-B5I3N8-F1
#
_cell.length_a   1.000
_cell.length_b   1.000
_cell.length_c   1.000
_cell.angle_alpha   90.00
_cell.angle_beta   90.00
_cell.angle_gamma   90.00
#
_symmetry.space_group_name_H-M   'P 1'
#
loop_
_entity.id
_entity.type
_entity.pdbx_description
1 polymer ?
#
loop_
_entity_poly.entity_id
_entity_poly.type
_entity_poly.pdbx_seq_one_letter_code
_entity_poly.pdbx_strand_id
1 'polypeptide(L)'
;MAPNPFPSCGDAPERQYRVAVTSDKADRRGLWDGAAVRARTAAMSRRDPGHQRFGSSHHGYRLRPPLAEDTVRLFEQQHDVRLPASYRSFLKDVADGGAGPDYGLLGLTEEVDDDEALHDLREEGRRVGFLATPFPHTTEWPGPGKNGDANYSVGGSLVIGERGCGMFHRLVVTGRNAGQVWLDDPDWGGLTPGPDFRDWYLAWLATT
;
A
#
# COMPACT_ATOMS: atom_id res chain seq x y z
N MET A 1 18.04 26.15 -28.42
CA MET A 1 16.82 25.73 -27.71
C MET A 1 16.32 24.45 -28.37
N ALA A 2 16.61 23.30 -27.75
CA ALA A 2 16.05 22.02 -28.19
C ALA A 2 14.70 21.80 -27.48
N PRO A 3 13.69 21.22 -28.14
CA PRO A 3 12.40 20.96 -27.54
C PRO A 3 12.47 19.82 -26.50
N ASN A 4 11.66 19.94 -25.47
CA ASN A 4 11.56 19.04 -24.32
C ASN A 4 10.98 17.67 -24.76
N PRO A 5 11.60 16.51 -24.42
CA PRO A 5 11.18 15.20 -24.93
C PRO A 5 10.08 14.50 -24.10
N PHE A 6 9.51 15.17 -23.09
CA PHE A 6 8.48 14.56 -22.24
C PHE A 6 7.07 14.87 -22.78
N PRO A 7 6.23 13.84 -23.04
CA PRO A 7 4.83 14.07 -23.39
C PRO A 7 4.09 14.68 -22.20
N SER A 8 3.27 15.69 -22.48
CA SER A 8 2.36 16.33 -21.52
C SER A 8 1.45 15.28 -20.89
N CYS A 9 1.37 15.28 -19.57
CA CYS A 9 0.42 14.46 -18.81
C CYS A 9 -1.01 14.90 -19.15
N GLY A 10 -1.64 14.15 -20.04
CA GLY A 10 -3.02 14.30 -20.46
C GLY A 10 -3.44 12.99 -21.09
N ASP A 11 -4.51 12.43 -20.58
CA ASP A 11 -5.19 11.21 -21.05
C ASP A 11 -4.58 9.87 -20.62
N ALA A 12 -4.61 9.61 -19.31
CA ALA A 12 -4.76 8.25 -18.81
C ALA A 12 -6.28 7.95 -18.65
N PRO A 13 -6.82 6.87 -19.23
CA PRO A 13 -8.24 6.56 -19.09
C PRO A 13 -8.56 6.17 -17.64
N GLU A 14 -9.44 6.94 -17.00
CA GLU A 14 -10.11 6.60 -15.75
C GLU A 14 -10.86 5.26 -15.90
N ARG A 15 -10.21 4.15 -15.56
CA ARG A 15 -10.91 2.88 -15.36
C ARG A 15 -11.45 2.86 -13.95
N GLN A 16 -12.75 3.09 -13.86
CA GLN A 16 -13.59 2.93 -12.69
C GLN A 16 -13.36 1.57 -12.01
N TYR A 17 -12.76 1.58 -10.83
CA TYR A 17 -12.90 0.50 -9.87
C TYR A 17 -14.09 0.82 -8.97
N ARG A 18 -15.31 0.58 -9.46
CA ARG A 18 -16.48 0.42 -8.59
C ARG A 18 -16.85 -1.05 -8.57
N VAL A 19 -16.50 -1.73 -7.50
CA VAL A 19 -17.24 -2.91 -7.06
C VAL A 19 -17.58 -2.70 -5.60
N ALA A 20 -18.85 -2.38 -5.34
CA ALA A 20 -19.41 -2.53 -4.01
C ALA A 20 -19.50 -4.03 -3.71
N VAL A 21 -18.68 -4.52 -2.79
CA VAL A 21 -18.93 -5.82 -2.14
C VAL A 21 -19.00 -5.57 -0.65
N THR A 22 -20.17 -5.89 -0.12
CA THR A 22 -20.51 -5.84 1.29
C THR A 22 -19.60 -6.76 2.11
N SER A 23 -19.06 -6.21 3.19
CA SER A 23 -18.42 -6.92 4.30
C SER A 23 -19.26 -8.13 4.76
N ASP A 24 -18.65 -9.32 4.82
CA ASP A 24 -19.01 -10.33 5.82
C ASP A 24 -17.96 -11.47 5.97
N LYS A 25 -17.85 -11.96 7.21
CA LYS A 25 -17.33 -13.27 7.65
C LYS A 25 -15.82 -13.53 7.63
N ALA A 26 -15.25 -13.15 8.76
CA ALA A 26 -14.25 -13.88 9.51
C ALA A 26 -14.11 -15.39 9.15
N ASP A 27 -12.86 -15.80 9.00
CA ASP A 27 -12.32 -17.09 9.49
C ASP A 27 -12.10 -18.27 8.51
N ARG A 28 -12.40 -18.18 7.21
CA ARG A 28 -11.94 -19.21 6.22
C ARG A 28 -11.45 -18.71 4.85
N ARG A 29 -11.40 -17.40 4.62
CA ARG A 29 -10.82 -16.76 3.41
C ARG A 29 -9.49 -16.03 3.68
N GLY A 30 -8.98 -16.12 4.91
CA GLY A 30 -7.95 -15.22 5.46
C GLY A 30 -6.52 -15.75 5.50
N LEU A 31 -6.20 -16.87 4.85
CA LEU A 31 -4.82 -17.36 4.75
C LEU A 31 -4.29 -17.11 3.34
N TRP A 32 -3.07 -16.58 3.28
CA TRP A 32 -2.35 -16.44 2.03
C TRP A 32 -1.84 -17.79 1.55
N ASP A 33 -2.06 -18.09 0.27
CA ASP A 33 -1.27 -19.12 -0.40
C ASP A 33 0.04 -18.48 -0.87
N GLY A 34 1.03 -18.45 0.02
CA GLY A 34 2.33 -17.85 -0.27
C GLY A 34 3.03 -18.52 -1.45
N ALA A 35 2.81 -19.82 -1.69
CA ALA A 35 3.34 -20.51 -2.85
C ALA A 35 2.69 -20.00 -4.15
N ALA A 36 1.36 -19.83 -4.16
CA ALA A 36 0.66 -19.26 -5.31
C ALA A 36 1.05 -17.80 -5.56
N VAL A 37 1.25 -16.98 -4.53
CA VAL A 37 1.75 -15.61 -4.67
C VAL A 37 3.12 -15.63 -5.34
N ARG A 38 4.09 -16.37 -4.78
CA ARG A 38 5.44 -16.50 -5.34
C ARG A 38 5.42 -16.99 -6.79
N ALA A 39 4.57 -17.97 -7.11
CA ALA A 39 4.43 -18.50 -8.46
C ALA A 39 3.89 -17.45 -9.45
N ARG A 40 2.89 -16.64 -9.04
CA ARG A 40 2.33 -15.56 -9.86
C ARG A 40 3.33 -14.42 -10.06
N THR A 41 4.01 -13.99 -9.00
CA THR A 41 5.06 -12.96 -9.11
C THR A 41 6.20 -13.41 -10.05
N ALA A 42 6.64 -14.67 -9.95
CA ALA A 42 7.62 -15.23 -10.86
C ALA A 42 7.11 -15.31 -12.31
N ALA A 43 5.81 -15.55 -12.52
CA ALA A 43 5.20 -15.52 -13.84
C ALA A 43 5.15 -14.11 -14.43
N MET A 44 4.88 -13.08 -13.62
CA MET A 44 4.96 -11.67 -14.04
C MET A 44 6.38 -11.32 -14.48
N SER A 45 7.39 -11.68 -13.68
CA SER A 45 8.80 -11.48 -14.02
C SER A 45 9.20 -12.11 -15.36
N ARG A 46 8.77 -13.35 -15.63
CA ARG A 46 9.04 -14.01 -16.92
C ARG A 46 8.38 -13.33 -18.12
N ARG A 47 7.24 -12.66 -17.91
CA ARG A 47 6.51 -11.94 -18.97
C ARG A 47 7.04 -10.53 -19.20
N ASP A 48 7.81 -10.01 -18.25
CA ASP A 48 8.35 -8.65 -18.28
C ASP A 48 9.86 -8.62 -18.03
N PRO A 49 10.67 -9.27 -18.89
CA PRO A 49 12.12 -9.33 -18.71
C PRO A 49 12.80 -7.95 -18.81
N GLY A 50 12.14 -6.97 -19.42
CA GLY A 50 12.63 -5.60 -19.57
C GLY A 50 12.16 -4.64 -18.48
N HIS A 51 11.37 -5.10 -17.49
CA HIS A 51 10.76 -4.26 -16.46
C HIS A 51 10.01 -3.05 -17.04
N GLN A 52 9.21 -3.29 -18.09
CA GLN A 52 8.45 -2.27 -18.80
C GLN A 52 7.13 -1.92 -18.10
N ARG A 53 6.63 -2.79 -17.22
CA ARG A 53 5.43 -2.48 -16.45
C ARG A 53 5.75 -1.38 -15.43
N PHE A 54 4.78 -0.51 -15.20
CA PHE A 54 4.92 0.60 -14.27
C PHE A 54 5.40 0.11 -12.89
N GLY A 55 6.45 0.76 -12.37
CA GLY A 55 7.10 0.44 -11.10
C GLY A 55 7.90 -0.88 -11.03
N SER A 56 7.79 -1.76 -12.04
CA SER A 56 8.48 -3.05 -12.04
C SER A 56 10.01 -2.95 -12.03
N SER A 57 10.57 -1.87 -12.55
CA SER A 57 12.01 -1.59 -12.50
C SER A 57 12.53 -1.33 -11.09
N HIS A 58 11.65 -0.93 -10.16
CA HIS A 58 12.01 -0.63 -8.77
C HIS A 58 12.03 -1.92 -7.94
N HIS A 59 10.89 -2.62 -7.88
CA HIS A 59 10.78 -3.82 -7.06
C HIS A 59 11.33 -5.08 -7.76
N GLY A 60 11.50 -5.09 -9.08
CA GLY A 60 12.11 -6.19 -9.86
C GLY A 60 11.39 -7.53 -9.72
N TYR A 61 10.09 -7.50 -9.40
CA TYR A 61 9.31 -8.68 -8.99
C TYR A 61 9.91 -9.50 -7.82
N ARG A 62 10.75 -8.89 -6.98
CA ARG A 62 11.38 -9.56 -5.84
C ARG A 62 10.55 -9.38 -4.59
N LEU A 63 10.14 -10.49 -3.99
CA LEU A 63 9.53 -10.50 -2.66
C LEU A 63 10.64 -10.52 -1.61
N ARG A 64 10.50 -9.71 -0.56
CA ARG A 64 11.37 -9.77 0.62
C ARG A 64 11.05 -11.03 1.44
N PRO A 65 11.98 -11.55 2.25
CA PRO A 65 11.69 -12.68 3.14
C PRO A 65 10.50 -12.37 4.07
N PRO A 66 9.68 -13.37 4.42
CA PRO A 66 8.65 -13.18 5.44
C PRO A 66 9.26 -12.92 6.83
N LEU A 67 8.49 -12.25 7.68
CA LEU A 67 8.87 -11.95 9.06
C LEU A 67 8.59 -13.11 10.02
N ALA A 68 9.45 -13.21 11.04
CA ALA A 68 9.17 -14.06 12.19
C ALA A 68 7.95 -13.54 12.98
N GLU A 69 7.20 -14.45 13.58
CA GLU A 69 6.04 -14.12 14.42
C GLU A 69 6.41 -13.14 15.55
N ASP A 70 7.59 -13.31 16.15
CA ASP A 70 8.06 -12.44 17.24
C ASP A 70 8.35 -11.01 16.77
N THR A 71 8.85 -10.83 15.54
CA THR A 71 9.06 -9.51 14.95
C THR A 71 7.73 -8.78 14.73
N VAL A 72 6.73 -9.49 14.21
CA VAL A 72 5.39 -8.93 14.02
C VAL A 72 4.75 -8.59 15.38
N ARG A 73 4.90 -9.46 16.38
CA ARG A 73 4.41 -9.21 17.74
C ARG A 73 5.09 -8.01 18.39
N LEU A 74 6.40 -7.86 18.22
CA LEU A 74 7.15 -6.74 18.78
C LEU A 74 6.64 -5.43 18.18
N PHE A 75 6.42 -5.37 16.86
CA PHE A 75 5.83 -4.21 16.20
C PHE A 75 4.42 -3.89 16.77
N GLU A 76 3.55 -4.91 16.85
CA GLU A 76 2.21 -4.76 17.44
C GLU A 76 2.26 -4.21 18.88
N GLN A 77 3.21 -4.68 19.70
CA GLN A 77 3.40 -4.22 21.08
C GLN A 77 3.95 -2.80 21.17
N GLN A 78 4.94 -2.46 20.33
CA GLN A 78 5.57 -1.13 20.32
C GLN A 78 4.56 -0.03 19.96
N HIS A 79 3.60 -0.34 19.10
CA HIS A 79 2.60 0.62 18.62
C HIS A 79 1.22 0.49 19.29
N ASP A 80 1.06 -0.44 20.23
CA ASP A 80 -0.20 -0.76 20.94
C ASP A 80 -1.37 -1.03 19.98
N VAL A 81 -1.15 -1.90 19.00
CA VAL A 81 -2.13 -2.26 17.96
C VAL A 81 -2.14 -3.75 17.66
N ARG A 82 -3.20 -4.19 16.97
CA ARG A 82 -3.20 -5.45 16.23
C ARG A 82 -3.24 -5.13 14.74
N LEU A 83 -2.30 -5.69 13.99
CA LEU A 83 -2.31 -5.51 12.55
C LEU A 83 -3.53 -6.20 11.92
N PRO A 84 -4.12 -5.64 10.85
CA PRO A 84 -5.21 -6.30 10.15
C PRO A 84 -4.82 -7.72 9.73
N ALA A 85 -5.69 -8.70 10.01
CA ALA A 85 -5.37 -10.12 9.92
C ALA A 85 -4.77 -10.55 8.57
N SER A 86 -5.27 -9.97 7.47
CA SER A 86 -4.75 -10.23 6.12
C SER A 86 -3.33 -9.70 5.92
N TYR A 87 -3.03 -8.48 6.38
CA TYR A 87 -1.69 -7.92 6.28
C TYR A 87 -0.71 -8.64 7.21
N ARG A 88 -1.14 -8.94 8.43
CA ARG A 88 -0.35 -9.69 9.42
C ARG A 88 0.07 -11.07 8.91
N SER A 89 -0.85 -11.81 8.28
CA SER A 89 -0.52 -13.12 7.68
C SER A 89 0.33 -12.98 6.41
N PHE A 90 0.13 -11.92 5.60
CA PHE A 90 1.02 -11.64 4.46
C PHE A 90 2.48 -11.49 4.90
N LEU A 91 2.72 -10.67 5.93
CA LEU A 91 4.06 -10.43 6.45
C LEU A 91 4.75 -11.72 6.88
N LYS A 92 4.01 -12.65 7.47
CA LYS A 92 4.56 -13.92 7.98
C LYS A 92 4.71 -15.03 6.94
N ASP A 93 3.74 -15.14 6.04
CA ASP A 93 3.61 -16.32 5.17
C ASP A 93 4.08 -16.04 3.74
N VAL A 94 4.13 -14.75 3.36
CA VAL A 94 4.42 -14.30 1.99
C VAL A 94 5.70 -13.50 1.93
N ALA A 95 5.75 -12.31 2.54
CA ALA A 95 6.87 -11.37 2.42
C ALA A 95 6.77 -10.16 3.36
N ASP A 96 7.91 -9.64 3.81
CA ASP A 96 8.05 -8.29 4.37
C ASP A 96 8.19 -7.21 3.29
N GLY A 97 7.23 -7.12 2.37
CA GLY A 97 7.30 -6.16 1.25
C GLY A 97 8.01 -6.67 -0.01
N GLY A 98 8.48 -5.73 -0.82
CA GLY A 98 9.06 -5.96 -2.14
C GLY A 98 8.00 -5.88 -3.25
N ALA A 99 7.90 -6.90 -4.08
CA ALA A 99 7.03 -6.89 -5.25
C ALA A 99 5.56 -6.61 -4.88
N GLY A 100 4.97 -5.63 -5.55
CA GLY A 100 3.60 -5.19 -5.32
C GLY A 100 3.17 -4.14 -6.35
N PRO A 101 1.97 -3.57 -6.18
CA PRO A 101 1.47 -2.47 -7.02
C PRO A 101 2.46 -1.31 -7.10
N ASP A 102 2.49 -0.64 -8.26
CA ASP A 102 3.31 0.54 -8.51
C ASP A 102 4.78 0.32 -8.11
N TYR A 103 5.37 1.14 -7.24
CA TYR A 103 6.78 0.98 -6.84
C TYR A 103 7.04 -0.19 -5.88
N GLY A 104 6.00 -0.92 -5.48
CA GLY A 104 6.09 -2.09 -4.63
C GLY A 104 5.44 -1.88 -3.27
N LEU A 105 5.50 -2.94 -2.47
CA LEU A 105 5.05 -2.96 -1.08
C LEU A 105 6.23 -2.64 -0.17
N LEU A 106 6.11 -1.54 0.58
CA LEU A 106 7.09 -1.16 1.59
C LEU A 106 7.09 -2.18 2.74
N GLY A 107 8.27 -2.69 3.09
CA GLY A 107 8.43 -3.63 4.20
C GLY A 107 8.15 -2.99 5.55
N LEU A 108 7.58 -3.77 6.46
CA LEU A 108 7.39 -3.37 7.85
C LEU A 108 8.75 -3.19 8.55
N THR A 109 9.77 -3.96 8.17
CA THR A 109 11.13 -3.84 8.74
C THR A 109 12.14 -3.23 7.78
N GLU A 110 11.69 -2.75 6.62
CA GLU A 110 12.54 -2.03 5.68
C GLU A 110 13.13 -0.76 6.31
N GLU A 111 14.30 -0.32 5.87
CA GLU A 111 14.84 1.00 6.21
C GLU A 111 14.71 1.85 4.95
N VAL A 112 14.33 3.11 5.13
CA VAL A 112 14.13 4.07 4.04
C VAL A 112 15.12 5.19 4.26
N ASP A 113 15.89 5.52 3.22
CA ASP A 113 16.90 6.57 3.28
C ASP A 113 16.26 7.93 3.65
N ASP A 114 16.95 8.69 4.49
CA ASP A 114 16.47 9.96 5.04
C ASP A 114 16.15 11.03 3.96
N ASP A 115 16.72 10.87 2.76
CA ASP A 115 16.49 11.76 1.61
C ASP A 115 15.19 11.44 0.84
N GLU A 116 14.52 10.33 1.14
CA GLU A 116 13.25 9.96 0.51
C GLU A 116 12.04 10.56 1.26
N ALA A 117 11.06 11.07 0.52
CA ALA A 117 9.81 11.56 1.11
C ALA A 117 9.04 10.49 1.92
N LEU A 118 9.30 9.21 1.63
CA LEU A 118 8.77 8.08 2.39
C LEU A 118 9.32 8.01 3.82
N HIS A 119 10.53 8.54 4.09
CA HIS A 119 11.14 8.55 5.41
C HIS A 119 10.27 9.30 6.42
N ASP A 120 9.93 10.56 6.13
CA ASP A 120 9.14 11.42 7.01
C ASP A 120 7.75 10.83 7.30
N LEU A 121 7.09 10.30 6.27
CA LEU A 121 5.78 9.66 6.40
C LEU A 121 5.83 8.42 7.28
N ARG A 122 6.94 7.69 7.22
CA ARG A 122 7.14 6.47 7.98
C ARG A 122 7.46 6.76 9.44
N GLU A 123 8.31 7.75 9.69
CA GLU A 123 8.60 8.24 11.05
C GLU A 123 7.34 8.77 11.71
N GLU A 124 6.54 9.58 11.00
CA GLU A 124 5.24 10.02 11.49
C GLU A 124 4.30 8.85 11.80
N GLY A 125 4.15 7.92 10.86
CA GLY A 125 3.30 6.75 10.99
C GLY A 125 3.67 5.82 12.14
N ARG A 126 4.90 5.95 12.68
CA ARG A 126 5.44 5.14 13.77
C ARG A 126 5.48 5.86 15.12
N ARG A 127 5.11 7.14 15.18
CA ARG A 127 5.02 7.87 16.45
C ARG A 127 4.07 7.15 17.41
N VAL A 128 4.39 7.21 18.69
CA VAL A 128 3.56 6.61 19.76
C VAL A 128 2.13 7.14 19.65
N GLY A 129 1.16 6.22 19.63
CA GLY A 129 -0.27 6.55 19.51
C GLY A 129 -0.77 6.82 18.09
N PHE A 130 0.09 6.97 17.09
CA PHE A 130 -0.34 7.23 15.71
C PHE A 130 -1.19 6.08 15.16
N LEU A 131 -0.67 4.84 15.20
CA LEU A 131 -1.40 3.68 14.71
C LEU A 131 -2.57 3.27 15.60
N ALA A 132 -2.51 3.55 16.91
CA ALA A 132 -3.60 3.24 17.85
C ALA A 132 -4.77 4.23 17.75
N THR A 133 -4.55 5.41 17.17
CA THR A 133 -5.62 6.38 16.91
C THR A 133 -6.58 5.82 15.85
N PRO A 134 -7.90 5.77 16.08
CA PRO A 134 -8.83 5.32 15.05
C PRO A 134 -8.81 6.22 13.81
N PHE A 135 -8.65 5.62 12.63
CA PHE A 135 -8.75 6.32 11.36
C PHE A 135 -10.14 6.96 11.22
N PRO A 136 -10.22 8.30 11.04
CA PRO A 136 -11.47 9.03 11.23
C PRO A 136 -12.42 8.96 10.03
N HIS A 137 -11.92 8.55 8.86
CA HIS A 137 -12.67 8.62 7.61
C HIS A 137 -13.36 7.28 7.29
N THR A 138 -14.67 7.33 7.03
CA THR A 138 -15.46 6.19 6.56
C THR A 138 -15.81 6.24 5.07
N THR A 139 -15.63 7.40 4.45
CA THR A 139 -15.86 7.69 3.04
C THR A 139 -14.69 8.49 2.50
N GLU A 140 -14.66 8.73 1.19
CA GLU A 140 -13.68 9.62 0.57
C GLU A 140 -13.63 11.01 1.25
N TRP A 141 -12.43 11.59 1.23
CA TRP A 141 -12.18 12.96 1.67
C TRP A 141 -11.52 13.72 0.52
N PRO A 142 -12.09 14.87 0.11
CA PRO A 142 -11.56 15.61 -1.03
C PRO A 142 -10.16 16.14 -0.72
N GLY A 143 -9.27 16.07 -1.71
CA GLY A 143 -7.96 16.70 -1.60
C GLY A 143 -8.07 18.23 -1.70
N PRO A 144 -6.97 18.92 -1.37
CA PRO A 144 -6.96 20.37 -1.29
C PRO A 144 -6.98 21.04 -2.67
N GLY A 145 -6.56 20.32 -3.71
CA GLY A 145 -6.42 20.84 -5.07
C GLY A 145 -5.23 21.81 -5.20
N LYS A 146 -5.09 22.40 -6.39
CA LYS A 146 -3.94 23.24 -6.75
C LYS A 146 -3.64 24.31 -5.69
N ASN A 147 -2.41 24.31 -5.17
CA ASN A 147 -1.89 25.26 -4.18
C ASN A 147 -2.61 25.22 -2.82
N GLY A 148 -3.35 24.16 -2.51
CA GLY A 148 -3.94 23.97 -1.18
C GLY A 148 -3.12 22.97 -0.37
N ASP A 149 -3.26 23.06 0.95
CA ASP A 149 -2.62 22.14 1.89
C ASP A 149 -3.62 21.07 2.35
N ALA A 150 -3.18 19.80 2.39
CA ALA A 150 -3.99 18.72 2.91
C ALA A 150 -4.37 18.97 4.38
N ASN A 151 -5.68 18.99 4.67
CA ASN A 151 -6.22 19.21 6.01
C ASN A 151 -7.12 18.05 6.44
N TYR A 152 -6.59 16.84 6.31
CA TYR A 152 -7.23 15.62 6.79
C TYR A 152 -6.24 14.82 7.64
N SER A 153 -6.78 13.97 8.50
CA SER A 153 -5.96 13.15 9.39
C SER A 153 -5.81 11.74 8.83
N VAL A 154 -4.57 11.27 8.79
CA VAL A 154 -4.21 9.90 8.39
C VAL A 154 -3.84 9.02 9.58
N GLY A 155 -4.11 9.47 10.81
CA GLY A 155 -3.89 8.68 12.03
C GLY A 155 -4.60 7.33 11.96
N GLY A 156 -3.98 6.28 12.51
CA GLY A 156 -4.52 4.92 12.42
C GLY A 156 -4.25 4.20 11.10
N SER A 157 -3.42 4.76 10.22
CA SER A 157 -3.03 4.14 8.95
C SER A 157 -1.52 4.00 8.82
N LEU A 158 -1.07 3.06 7.99
CA LEU A 158 0.33 2.82 7.68
C LEU A 158 0.57 3.02 6.18
N VAL A 159 1.55 3.82 5.80
CA VAL A 159 2.01 3.86 4.39
C VAL A 159 2.65 2.52 4.06
N ILE A 160 2.12 1.84 3.03
CA ILE A 160 2.57 0.51 2.60
C ILE A 160 3.12 0.52 1.17
N GLY A 161 3.10 1.64 0.47
CA GLY A 161 3.68 1.75 -0.87
C GLY A 161 3.47 3.12 -1.49
N GLU A 162 4.27 3.43 -2.49
CA GLU A 162 4.17 4.66 -3.27
C GLU A 162 3.61 4.35 -4.66
N ARG A 163 2.68 5.20 -5.12
CA ARG A 163 2.13 5.14 -6.48
C ARG A 163 2.88 6.05 -7.47
N GLY A 164 3.64 7.01 -6.97
CA GLY A 164 4.30 8.08 -7.73
C GLY A 164 3.57 9.41 -7.62
N CYS A 165 4.25 10.48 -8.04
CA CYS A 165 3.72 11.86 -7.96
C CYS A 165 3.27 12.27 -6.55
N GLY A 166 3.93 11.75 -5.50
CA GLY A 166 3.56 12.05 -4.11
C GLY A 166 2.27 11.36 -3.64
N MET A 167 1.77 10.36 -4.36
CA MET A 167 0.62 9.56 -3.94
C MET A 167 1.05 8.27 -3.23
N PHE A 168 0.30 7.89 -2.19
CA PHE A 168 0.63 6.76 -1.33
C PHE A 168 -0.52 5.78 -1.18
N HIS A 169 -0.19 4.51 -1.03
CA HIS A 169 -1.10 3.48 -0.56
C HIS A 169 -1.01 3.40 0.97
N ARG A 170 -2.15 3.58 1.65
CA ARG A 170 -2.25 3.52 3.10
C ARG A 170 -3.12 2.36 3.55
N LEU A 171 -2.56 1.45 4.33
CA LEU A 171 -3.33 0.43 5.04
C LEU A 171 -3.97 1.05 6.27
N VAL A 172 -5.29 1.00 6.40
CA VAL A 172 -5.96 1.34 7.65
C VAL A 172 -5.68 0.23 8.67
N VAL A 173 -5.03 0.59 9.79
CA VAL A 173 -4.67 -0.32 10.88
C VAL A 173 -5.75 -0.33 11.96
N THR A 174 -6.20 0.85 12.38
CA THR A 174 -7.17 1.00 13.47
C THR A 174 -8.37 1.83 13.02
N GLY A 175 -9.58 1.42 13.39
CA GLY A 175 -10.82 2.11 13.06
C GLY A 175 -11.81 1.23 12.28
N ARG A 176 -12.90 1.85 11.81
CA ARG A 176 -14.03 1.12 11.17
C ARG A 176 -13.65 0.42 9.86
N ASN A 177 -12.61 0.90 9.20
CA ASN A 177 -12.14 0.42 7.90
C ASN A 177 -10.84 -0.38 8.00
N ALA A 178 -10.45 -0.84 9.19
CA ALA A 178 -9.22 -1.60 9.40
C ALA A 178 -9.11 -2.78 8.41
N GLY A 179 -7.99 -2.86 7.71
CA GLY A 179 -7.73 -3.84 6.65
C GLY A 179 -7.87 -3.32 5.22
N GLN A 180 -8.55 -2.19 5.01
CA GLN A 180 -8.64 -1.55 3.70
C GLN A 180 -7.36 -0.81 3.32
N VAL A 181 -7.05 -0.79 2.01
CA VAL A 181 -5.99 0.02 1.44
C VAL A 181 -6.60 1.24 0.77
N TRP A 182 -6.31 2.41 1.32
CA TRP A 182 -6.77 3.71 0.85
C TRP A 182 -5.69 4.36 -0.01
N LEU A 183 -6.11 5.08 -1.05
CA LEU A 183 -5.23 5.97 -1.79
C LEU A 183 -5.18 7.32 -1.07
N ASP A 184 -3.98 7.83 -0.88
CA ASP A 184 -3.67 9.16 -0.36
C ASP A 184 -3.00 9.99 -1.46
N ASP A 185 -3.71 11.00 -1.96
CA ASP A 185 -3.24 11.98 -2.93
C ASP A 185 -3.29 13.37 -2.26
N PRO A 186 -2.24 13.76 -1.51
CA PRO A 186 -2.23 14.97 -0.72
C PRO A 186 -2.32 16.26 -1.54
N ASP A 187 -1.96 16.22 -2.82
CA ASP A 187 -1.94 17.39 -3.68
C ASP A 187 -3.31 17.64 -4.36
N TRP A 188 -4.05 16.57 -4.70
CA TRP A 188 -5.25 16.68 -5.53
C TRP A 188 -6.45 15.88 -5.05
N GLY A 189 -6.35 14.55 -5.08
CA GLY A 189 -7.47 13.63 -4.89
C GLY A 189 -7.90 13.41 -3.43
N GLY A 190 -7.02 13.71 -2.47
CA GLY A 190 -7.23 13.47 -1.04
C GLY A 190 -7.26 11.98 -0.72
N LEU A 191 -8.19 11.57 0.13
CA LEU A 191 -8.30 10.19 0.57
C LEU A 191 -9.41 9.46 -0.18
N THR A 192 -9.06 8.38 -0.87
CA THR A 192 -10.04 7.52 -1.57
C THR A 192 -10.05 6.11 -0.96
N PRO A 193 -11.22 5.59 -0.53
CA PRO A 193 -11.33 4.22 -0.03
C PRO A 193 -11.00 3.20 -1.11
N GLY A 194 -10.28 2.14 -0.74
CA GLY A 194 -10.06 0.99 -1.59
C GLY A 194 -10.45 -0.33 -0.91
N PRO A 195 -10.20 -1.47 -1.58
CA PRO A 195 -10.58 -2.78 -1.07
C PRO A 195 -9.71 -3.22 0.11
N ASP A 196 -10.08 -4.34 0.73
CA ASP A 196 -9.22 -5.03 1.68
C ASP A 196 -7.85 -5.37 1.08
N PHE A 197 -6.80 -5.32 1.91
CA PHE A 197 -5.40 -5.53 1.52
C PHE A 197 -5.19 -6.76 0.64
N ARG A 198 -5.86 -7.87 0.96
CA ARG A 198 -5.77 -9.10 0.18
C ARG A 198 -6.25 -8.90 -1.25
N ASP A 199 -7.42 -8.31 -1.39
CA ASP A 199 -8.08 -8.15 -2.68
C ASP A 199 -7.35 -7.09 -3.51
N TRP A 200 -6.87 -6.02 -2.88
CA TRP A 200 -5.97 -5.03 -3.48
C TRP A 200 -4.73 -5.69 -4.10
N TYR A 201 -4.00 -6.51 -3.33
CA TYR A 201 -2.77 -7.13 -3.80
C TYR A 201 -3.02 -8.26 -4.82
N LEU A 202 -4.09 -9.05 -4.66
CA LEU A 202 -4.47 -10.08 -5.63
C LEU A 202 -4.94 -9.48 -6.97
N ALA A 203 -5.59 -8.31 -6.95
CA ALA A 203 -5.94 -7.60 -8.18
C ALA A 203 -4.69 -7.22 -8.98
N TRP A 204 -3.63 -6.78 -8.31
CA TRP A 204 -2.34 -6.53 -8.97
C TRP A 204 -1.70 -7.80 -9.55
N LEU A 205 -1.70 -8.91 -8.80
CA LEU A 205 -1.20 -10.19 -9.33
C LEU A 205 -2.01 -10.70 -10.53
N ALA A 206 -3.25 -10.25 -10.70
CA ALA A 206 -4.10 -10.59 -11.84
C ALA A 206 -3.84 -9.72 -13.08
N THR A 207 -3.04 -8.65 -12.97
CA THR A 207 -2.67 -7.81 -14.11
C THR A 207 -1.80 -8.58 -15.09
N THR A 208 -2.31 -8.73 -16.32
CA THR A 208 -1.69 -9.48 -17.42
C THR A 208 -0.73 -8.66 -18.26
#